data_AF-A0A0D3AZ81-F1
#
_entry.id   AF-A0A0D3AZ81-F1
#
_cell.length_a   1.000
_cell.length_b   1.000
_cell.length_c   1.000
_cell.angle_alpha   90.00
_cell.angle_beta   90.00
_cell.angle_gamma   90.00
#
_symmetry.space_group_name_H-M   'P 1'
#
loop_
_entity.id
_entity.type
_entity.pdbx_description
1 polymer ?
#
loop_
_entity_poly.entity_id
_entity_poly.type
_entity_poly.pdbx_seq_one_letter_code
_entity_poly.pdbx_strand_id
1 'polypeptide(L)'
;MICGSVGAMGNGVGLPLMTLLFGDLIDSFGQNQNNKDIVDVISKVCVKFVYLGLGTLGAAFLQVACWMITGERQAAARIRNMYLKTILRQDIGFFDVETNTGEVVGRMSGDTVLIQDAMGEKVGKFIQLIATFIGGFALAFAKGWLLTLVMLTSIPLLAMAGAAMAIIVTRASSQGQAAYAKAATVVEQTIGSIRTTSTELCFLLGCIIYERERSDKQVQKVHNIGVQIKHTTRILDWFRTENNVIRVIQQLCFGYLVWWEDDSRKRLYWWRCHQRTHHLRCRCHVSYYYTLTFG
;
A
#
# COMPACT_ATOMS: atom_id res chain seq x y z
N MET A 1 2.06 18.16 -17.00
CA MET A 1 2.28 16.72 -17.21
C MET A 1 3.77 16.36 -17.11
N ILE A 2 4.64 16.66 -18.09
CA ILE A 2 6.05 16.21 -18.11
C ILE A 2 6.83 16.62 -16.84
N CYS A 3 6.80 17.90 -16.45
CA CYS A 3 7.48 18.36 -15.23
C CYS A 3 6.96 17.66 -13.96
N GLY A 4 5.66 17.38 -13.90
CA GLY A 4 5.05 16.63 -12.80
C GLY A 4 5.47 15.18 -12.76
N SER A 5 5.65 14.53 -13.92
CA SER A 5 6.18 13.17 -14.03
C SER A 5 7.64 13.09 -13.59
N VAL A 6 8.48 14.05 -14.00
CA VAL A 6 9.89 14.12 -13.57
C VAL A 6 9.99 14.34 -12.05
N GLY A 7 9.18 15.25 -11.50
CA GLY A 7 9.08 15.44 -10.05
C GLY A 7 8.61 14.18 -9.32
N ALA A 8 7.63 13.45 -9.87
CA ALA A 8 7.15 12.19 -9.31
C ALA A 8 8.24 11.12 -9.26
N MET A 9 9.04 10.99 -10.33
CA MET A 9 10.16 10.05 -10.35
C MET A 9 11.23 10.42 -9.32
N GLY A 10 11.60 11.71 -9.24
CA GLY A 10 12.58 12.20 -8.27
C GLY A 10 12.14 11.96 -6.82
N ASN A 11 10.88 12.24 -6.50
CA ASN A 11 10.32 11.96 -5.19
C ASN A 11 10.26 10.45 -4.90
N GLY A 12 9.94 9.64 -5.91
CA GLY A 12 9.87 8.18 -5.78
C GLY A 12 11.22 7.53 -5.48
N VAL A 13 12.30 8.01 -6.11
CA VAL A 13 13.67 7.51 -5.90
C VAL A 13 14.30 8.05 -4.60
N GLY A 14 13.72 9.10 -4.01
CA GLY A 14 14.18 9.67 -2.74
C GLY A 14 14.22 8.65 -1.58
N LEU A 15 13.18 7.81 -1.47
CA LEU A 15 13.08 6.80 -0.40
C LEU A 15 14.21 5.76 -0.46
N PRO A 16 14.46 5.05 -1.59
CA PRO A 16 15.54 4.07 -1.64
C PRO A 16 16.94 4.71 -1.53
N LEU A 17 17.14 5.95 -1.99
CA LEU A 17 18.38 6.68 -1.77
C LEU A 17 18.61 7.02 -0.29
N MET A 18 17.56 7.38 0.45
CA MET A 18 17.66 7.60 1.90
C MET A 18 18.15 6.33 2.62
N THR A 19 17.62 5.16 2.27
CA THR A 19 18.05 3.88 2.86
C THR A 19 19.53 3.60 2.59
N LEU A 20 20.04 3.94 1.41
CA LEU A 20 21.46 3.78 1.06
C LEU A 20 22.34 4.68 1.93
N LEU A 21 22.02 5.96 2.06
CA LEU A 21 22.76 6.89 2.92
C LEU A 21 22.73 6.46 4.39
N PHE A 22 21.63 5.86 4.83
CA PHE A 22 21.52 5.32 6.18
C PHE A 22 22.44 4.12 6.39
N GLY A 23 22.60 3.26 5.39
CA GLY A 23 23.61 2.19 5.40
C GLY A 23 25.04 2.74 5.54
N ASP A 24 25.40 3.74 4.74
CA ASP A 24 26.72 4.37 4.79
C ASP A 24 26.98 5.05 6.17
N LEU A 25 25.94 5.58 6.81
CA LEU A 25 26.01 6.13 8.16
C LEU A 25 26.33 5.04 9.19
N ILE A 26 25.65 3.89 9.13
CA ILE A 26 25.90 2.75 10.02
C ILE A 26 27.32 2.21 9.83
N ASP A 27 27.77 2.05 8.59
CA ASP A 27 29.12 1.57 8.28
C ASP A 27 30.20 2.53 8.84
N SER A 28 29.94 3.84 8.79
CA SER A 28 30.82 4.86 9.34
C SER A 28 30.97 4.74 10.87
N PHE A 29 29.88 4.43 11.58
CA PHE A 29 29.91 4.14 13.01
C PHE A 29 30.61 2.82 13.34
N GLY A 30 30.42 1.78 12.51
CA GLY A 30 31.00 0.45 12.74
C GLY A 30 32.52 0.41 12.56
N GLN A 31 33.07 1.12 11.56
CA GLN A 31 34.50 1.06 11.25
C GLN A 31 35.36 2.00 12.10
N ASN A 32 34.80 3.11 12.61
CA ASN A 32 35.58 4.18 13.23
C ASN A 32 35.53 4.21 14.77
N GLN A 33 35.00 3.19 15.45
CA GLN A 33 34.76 3.18 16.90
C GLN A 33 35.96 3.61 17.79
N ASN A 34 37.20 3.54 17.29
CA ASN A 34 38.42 3.88 18.04
C ASN A 34 39.17 5.12 17.51
N ASN A 35 38.62 5.88 16.55
CA ASN A 35 39.32 7.01 15.95
C ASN A 35 38.69 8.37 16.34
N LYS A 36 39.51 9.40 16.56
CA LYS A 36 39.05 10.74 16.99
C LYS A 36 38.36 11.53 15.86
N ASP A 37 38.51 11.08 14.62
CA ASP A 37 37.97 11.75 13.42
C ASP A 37 36.54 11.31 13.04
N ILE A 38 35.86 10.52 13.89
CA ILE A 38 34.46 10.07 13.69
C ILE A 38 33.52 11.22 13.34
N VAL A 39 33.65 12.35 14.06
CA VAL A 39 32.72 13.48 13.96
C VAL A 39 32.77 14.10 12.57
N ASP A 40 33.96 14.15 11.95
CA ASP A 40 34.18 14.79 10.66
C ASP A 40 33.65 13.93 9.50
N VAL A 41 33.73 12.60 9.64
CA VAL A 41 33.15 11.65 8.69
C VAL A 41 31.61 11.67 8.76
N ILE A 42 31.04 11.66 9.97
CA ILE A 42 29.59 11.72 10.17
C ILE A 42 29.02 13.04 9.65
N SER A 43 29.69 14.17 9.92
CA SER A 43 29.28 15.49 9.44
C SER A 43 29.10 15.51 7.91
N LYS A 44 30.02 14.90 7.16
CA LYS A 44 29.92 14.77 5.70
C LYS A 44 28.71 13.94 5.25
N VAL A 45 28.35 12.87 5.98
CA VAL A 45 27.17 12.05 5.68
C VAL A 45 25.89 12.81 5.99
N CYS A 46 25.83 13.53 7.12
CA CYS A 46 24.69 14.38 7.50
C CYS A 46 24.41 15.47 6.46
N VAL A 47 25.44 16.11 5.91
CA VAL A 47 25.27 17.10 4.84
C VAL A 47 24.63 16.49 3.58
N LYS A 48 24.97 15.24 3.21
CA LYS A 48 24.31 14.52 2.11
C LYS A 48 22.83 14.27 2.37
N PHE A 49 22.43 13.98 3.62
CA PHE A 49 21.02 13.87 4.00
C PHE A 49 20.26 15.17 3.81
N VAL A 50 20.87 16.32 4.17
CA VAL A 50 20.25 17.64 3.98
C VAL A 50 20.04 17.93 2.49
N TYR A 51 21.04 17.71 1.64
CA TYR A 51 20.89 17.89 0.19
C TYR A 51 19.81 16.98 -0.41
N LEU A 52 19.75 15.72 0.03
CA LEU A 52 18.70 14.80 -0.41
C LEU A 52 17.31 15.29 0.03
N GLY A 53 17.16 15.76 1.27
CA GLY A 53 15.91 16.30 1.79
C GLY A 53 15.42 17.54 1.03
N LEU A 54 16.32 18.45 0.69
CA LEU A 54 15.98 19.62 -0.14
C LEU A 54 15.58 19.20 -1.56
N GLY A 55 16.28 18.23 -2.14
CA GLY A 55 15.95 17.68 -3.46
C GLY A 55 14.59 17.00 -3.50
N THR A 56 14.27 16.16 -2.51
CA THR A 56 12.98 15.46 -2.43
C THR A 56 11.83 16.41 -2.14
N LEU A 57 12.03 17.44 -1.31
CA LEU A 57 11.04 18.49 -1.08
C LEU A 57 10.71 19.24 -2.37
N GLY A 58 11.72 19.66 -3.13
CA GLY A 58 11.52 20.32 -4.42
C GLY A 58 10.81 19.42 -5.44
N ALA A 59 11.22 18.15 -5.52
CA ALA A 59 10.61 17.17 -6.41
C ALA A 59 9.14 16.87 -6.04
N ALA A 60 8.84 16.74 -4.74
CA ALA A 60 7.48 16.51 -4.24
C ALA A 60 6.58 17.72 -4.49
N PHE A 61 7.09 18.94 -4.27
CA PHE A 61 6.35 20.16 -4.56
C PHE A 61 6.02 20.26 -6.05
N LEU A 62 7.01 20.07 -6.93
CA LEU A 62 6.80 20.09 -8.38
C LEU A 62 5.83 18.99 -8.84
N GLN A 63 5.92 17.79 -8.27
CA GLN A 63 5.00 16.69 -8.54
C GLN A 63 3.56 17.11 -8.24
N VAL A 64 3.26 17.46 -6.98
CA VAL A 64 1.89 17.74 -6.54
C VAL A 64 1.34 18.98 -7.23
N ALA A 65 2.10 20.07 -7.29
CA ALA A 65 1.65 21.30 -7.92
C ALA A 65 1.35 21.10 -9.42
N CYS A 66 2.25 20.47 -10.18
CA CYS A 66 2.05 20.28 -11.61
C CYS A 66 0.88 19.35 -11.94
N TRP A 67 0.69 18.30 -11.14
CA TRP A 67 -0.41 17.35 -11.35
C TRP A 67 -1.75 17.93 -10.92
N MET A 68 -1.82 18.63 -9.78
CA MET A 68 -3.05 19.27 -9.29
C MET A 68 -3.53 20.38 -10.24
N ILE A 69 -2.63 21.26 -10.68
CA ILE A 69 -2.96 22.33 -11.65
C ILE A 69 -3.43 21.74 -12.98
N THR A 70 -2.82 20.65 -13.44
CA THR A 70 -3.25 20.02 -14.70
C THR A 70 -4.59 19.32 -14.54
N GLY A 71 -4.83 18.64 -13.41
CA GLY A 71 -6.11 18.01 -13.08
C GLY A 71 -7.25 19.01 -13.10
N GLU A 72 -7.11 20.15 -12.42
CA GLU A 72 -8.11 21.22 -12.42
C GLU A 72 -8.36 21.77 -13.84
N ARG A 73 -7.30 22.11 -14.58
CA ARG A 73 -7.44 22.72 -15.91
C ARG A 73 -8.06 21.77 -16.95
N GLN A 74 -7.65 20.50 -16.94
CA GLN A 74 -8.11 19.55 -17.95
C GLN A 74 -9.44 18.91 -17.57
N ALA A 75 -9.56 18.39 -16.35
CA ALA A 75 -10.76 17.68 -15.92
C ALA A 75 -11.93 18.62 -15.63
N ALA A 76 -11.72 19.72 -14.92
CA ALA A 76 -12.83 20.61 -14.56
C ALA A 76 -13.23 21.55 -15.72
N ALA A 77 -12.28 22.25 -16.34
CA ALA A 77 -12.63 23.27 -17.34
C ALA A 77 -12.93 22.69 -18.73
N ARG A 78 -12.10 21.76 -19.22
CA ARG A 78 -12.22 21.26 -20.59
C ARG A 78 -13.29 20.18 -20.72
N ILE A 79 -13.32 19.18 -19.83
CA ILE A 79 -14.30 18.10 -19.90
C ILE A 79 -15.71 18.64 -19.64
N ARG A 80 -15.91 19.49 -18.61
CA ARG A 80 -17.23 20.07 -18.32
C ARG A 80 -17.78 20.89 -19.50
N ASN A 81 -16.93 21.67 -20.18
CA ASN A 81 -17.35 22.45 -21.34
C ASN A 81 -17.70 21.55 -22.54
N MET A 82 -16.88 20.52 -22.83
CA MET A 82 -17.19 19.56 -23.90
C MET A 82 -18.45 18.74 -23.60
N TYR A 83 -18.65 18.36 -22.34
CA TYR A 83 -19.81 17.60 -21.88
C TYR A 83 -21.08 18.44 -22.03
N LEU A 84 -21.08 19.69 -21.55
CA LEU A 84 -22.20 20.61 -21.70
C LEU A 84 -22.49 20.93 -23.18
N LYS A 85 -21.44 21.14 -23.99
CA LYS A 85 -21.59 21.35 -25.45
C LYS A 85 -22.23 20.14 -26.15
N THR A 86 -21.94 18.93 -25.70
CA THR A 86 -22.48 17.69 -26.28
C THR A 86 -23.94 17.51 -25.86
N ILE A 87 -24.28 17.74 -24.59
CA ILE A 87 -25.66 17.68 -24.10
C ILE A 87 -26.56 18.68 -24.80
N LEU A 88 -26.10 19.92 -25.00
CA LEU A 88 -26.89 20.95 -25.69
C LEU A 88 -27.14 20.64 -27.17
N ARG A 89 -26.42 19.68 -27.76
CA ARG A 89 -26.63 19.23 -29.15
C ARG A 89 -27.51 17.99 -29.26
N GLN A 90 -27.94 17.44 -28.13
CA GLN A 90 -28.74 16.22 -28.10
C GLN A 90 -30.22 16.54 -28.35
N ASP A 91 -30.91 15.66 -29.08
CA ASP A 91 -32.33 15.83 -29.44
C ASP A 91 -33.25 15.83 -28.21
N ILE A 92 -34.41 16.51 -28.33
CA ILE A 92 -35.39 16.64 -27.23
C ILE A 92 -35.90 15.28 -26.73
N GLY A 93 -35.97 14.27 -27.61
CA GLY A 93 -36.39 12.92 -27.25
C GLY A 93 -35.45 12.21 -26.26
N PHE A 94 -34.18 12.61 -26.19
CA PHE A 94 -33.26 12.10 -25.16
C PHE A 94 -33.62 12.61 -23.76
N PHE A 95 -34.05 13.87 -23.65
CA PHE A 95 -34.46 14.45 -22.38
C PHE A 95 -35.81 13.93 -21.89
N ASP A 96 -36.67 13.44 -22.78
CA ASP A 96 -37.98 12.87 -22.43
C ASP A 96 -37.91 11.39 -22.03
N VAL A 97 -36.97 10.62 -22.58
CA VAL A 97 -36.86 9.16 -22.38
C VAL A 97 -35.87 8.78 -21.28
N GLU A 98 -34.72 9.44 -21.21
CA GLU A 98 -33.56 8.94 -20.44
C GLU A 98 -33.25 9.73 -19.17
N THR A 99 -33.73 10.96 -18.97
CA THR A 99 -33.18 11.76 -17.86
C THR A 99 -33.99 12.95 -17.37
N ASN A 100 -34.04 13.15 -16.05
CA ASN A 100 -34.45 14.42 -15.44
C ASN A 100 -33.27 15.42 -15.53
N THR A 101 -33.53 16.66 -15.93
CA THR A 101 -32.50 17.72 -16.07
C THR A 101 -31.61 17.87 -14.82
N GLY A 102 -32.17 17.63 -13.62
CA GLY A 102 -31.41 17.66 -12.36
C GLY A 102 -30.41 16.51 -12.20
N GLU A 103 -30.73 15.31 -12.70
CA GLU A 103 -29.86 14.14 -12.63
C GLU A 103 -28.63 14.32 -13.54
N VAL A 104 -28.82 14.84 -14.75
CA VAL A 104 -27.72 15.09 -15.71
C VAL A 104 -26.67 16.04 -15.13
N VAL A 105 -27.12 17.14 -14.50
CA VAL A 105 -26.22 18.13 -13.91
C VAL A 105 -25.49 17.55 -12.70
N GLY A 106 -26.17 16.72 -11.90
CA GLY A 106 -25.59 15.98 -10.79
C GLY A 106 -24.51 15.00 -11.25
N ARG A 107 -24.80 14.18 -12.27
CA ARG A 107 -23.85 13.21 -12.86
C ARG A 107 -22.66 13.91 -13.51
N MET A 108 -22.89 14.98 -14.28
CA MET A 108 -21.82 15.79 -14.85
C MET A 108 -20.86 16.29 -13.77
N SER A 109 -21.39 16.82 -12.66
CA SER A 109 -20.58 17.39 -11.59
C SER A 109 -19.86 16.31 -10.79
N GLY A 110 -20.53 15.20 -10.48
CA GLY A 110 -19.92 14.07 -9.77
C GLY A 110 -18.81 13.40 -10.58
N ASP A 111 -19.08 13.07 -11.84
CA ASP A 111 -18.12 12.37 -12.70
C ASP A 111 -16.89 13.24 -13.02
N THR A 112 -17.08 14.55 -13.22
CA THR A 112 -15.95 15.46 -13.47
C THR A 112 -15.05 15.62 -12.24
N VAL A 113 -15.59 15.66 -11.03
CA VAL A 113 -14.81 15.68 -9.79
C VAL A 113 -14.04 14.36 -9.62
N LEU A 114 -14.67 13.21 -9.89
CA LEU A 114 -14.00 11.92 -9.80
C LEU A 114 -12.82 11.81 -10.78
N ILE A 115 -13.00 12.31 -12.01
CA ILE A 115 -11.94 12.37 -13.02
C ILE A 115 -10.82 13.33 -12.59
N GLN A 116 -11.17 14.47 -11.99
CA GLN A 116 -10.20 15.44 -11.49
C GLN A 116 -9.32 14.82 -10.40
N ASP A 117 -9.90 14.12 -9.44
CA ASP A 117 -9.15 13.45 -8.37
C ASP A 117 -8.24 12.35 -8.92
N ALA A 118 -8.76 11.56 -9.86
CA ALA A 118 -7.99 10.51 -10.53
C ALA A 118 -6.78 11.10 -11.28
N MET A 119 -6.98 12.13 -12.09
CA MET A 119 -5.91 12.75 -12.88
C MET A 119 -4.94 13.58 -12.02
N GLY A 120 -5.44 14.29 -11.00
CA GLY A 120 -4.67 15.25 -10.22
C GLY A 120 -3.78 14.62 -9.16
N GLU A 121 -4.26 13.61 -8.43
CA GLU A 121 -3.48 13.01 -7.34
C GLU A 121 -3.02 11.59 -7.68
N LYS A 122 -3.93 10.74 -8.18
CA LYS A 122 -3.68 9.30 -8.28
C LYS A 122 -2.64 8.96 -9.35
N VAL A 123 -2.65 9.62 -10.50
CA VAL A 123 -1.65 9.40 -11.55
C VAL A 123 -0.25 9.80 -11.07
N GLY A 124 -0.12 10.94 -10.39
CA GLY A 124 1.16 11.38 -9.83
C GLY A 124 1.71 10.38 -8.80
N LYS A 125 0.84 9.86 -7.92
CA LYS A 125 1.20 8.82 -6.94
C LYS A 125 1.57 7.50 -7.60
N PHE A 126 0.86 7.09 -8.65
CA PHE A 126 1.16 5.87 -9.38
C PHE A 126 2.56 5.89 -9.99
N ILE A 127 2.94 7.00 -10.64
CA ILE A 127 4.30 7.17 -11.20
C ILE A 127 5.35 7.15 -10.10
N GLN A 128 5.09 7.81 -8.97
CA GLN A 128 5.99 7.79 -7.81
C GLN A 128 6.21 6.36 -7.30
N LEU A 129 5.15 5.58 -7.11
CA LEU A 129 5.24 4.20 -6.64
C LEU A 129 6.01 3.30 -7.60
N ILE A 130 5.81 3.45 -8.91
CA ILE A 130 6.59 2.74 -9.92
C ILE A 130 8.06 3.13 -9.84
N ALA A 131 8.37 4.44 -9.73
CA ALA A 131 9.74 4.90 -9.62
C ALA A 131 10.42 4.40 -8.34
N THR A 132 9.70 4.37 -7.21
CA THR A 132 10.20 3.78 -5.96
C THR A 132 10.44 2.29 -6.11
N PHE A 133 9.54 1.56 -6.77
CA PHE A 133 9.68 0.13 -7.02
C PHE A 133 10.93 -0.15 -7.86
N ILE A 134 11.03 0.48 -9.04
CA ILE A 134 12.17 0.29 -9.95
C ILE A 134 13.48 0.76 -9.30
N GLY A 135 13.48 1.93 -8.66
CA GLY A 135 14.66 2.48 -7.97
C GLY A 135 15.12 1.61 -6.80
N GLY A 136 14.17 1.10 -6.00
CA GLY A 136 14.44 0.17 -4.90
C GLY A 136 15.05 -1.13 -5.39
N PHE A 137 14.46 -1.77 -6.41
CA PHE A 137 15.01 -3.00 -6.99
C PHE A 137 16.40 -2.78 -7.61
N ALA A 138 16.59 -1.70 -8.37
CA ALA A 138 17.88 -1.39 -8.98
C ALA A 138 18.98 -1.19 -7.93
N LEU A 139 18.73 -0.41 -6.88
CA LEU A 139 19.71 -0.21 -5.80
C LEU A 139 19.98 -1.49 -5.01
N ALA A 140 18.95 -2.30 -4.77
CA ALA A 140 19.09 -3.55 -4.04
C ALA A 140 19.99 -4.54 -4.83
N PHE A 141 19.73 -4.73 -6.13
CA PHE A 141 20.57 -5.60 -6.97
C PHE A 141 22.00 -5.07 -7.11
N ALA A 142 22.20 -3.75 -7.10
CA ALA A 142 23.52 -3.13 -7.18
C ALA A 142 24.38 -3.38 -5.91
N LYS A 143 23.79 -3.34 -4.71
CA LYS A 143 24.54 -3.57 -3.46
C LYS A 143 24.80 -5.06 -3.19
N GLY A 144 23.86 -5.96 -3.51
CA GLY A 144 24.05 -7.38 -3.24
C GLY A 144 23.01 -8.29 -3.89
N TRP A 145 23.33 -8.79 -5.09
CA TRP A 145 22.41 -9.61 -5.89
C TRP A 145 21.95 -10.92 -5.21
N LEU A 146 22.80 -11.53 -4.36
CA LEU A 146 22.48 -12.80 -3.69
C LEU A 146 21.43 -12.60 -2.58
N LEU A 147 21.57 -11.53 -1.79
CA LEU A 147 20.64 -11.19 -0.71
C LEU A 147 19.27 -10.79 -1.29
N THR A 148 19.27 -10.06 -2.40
CA THR A 148 18.03 -9.63 -3.04
C THR A 148 17.23 -10.78 -3.65
N LEU A 149 17.90 -11.79 -4.21
CA LEU A 149 17.20 -12.97 -4.74
C LEU A 149 16.44 -13.72 -3.65
N VAL A 150 17.04 -13.87 -2.47
CA VAL A 150 16.37 -14.49 -1.31
C VAL A 150 15.15 -13.67 -0.90
N MET A 151 15.29 -12.35 -0.79
CA MET A 151 14.15 -11.47 -0.46
C MET A 151 13.05 -11.48 -1.52
N LEU A 152 13.42 -11.55 -2.80
CA LEU A 152 12.47 -11.58 -3.92
C LEU A 152 11.51 -12.79 -3.84
N THR A 153 11.97 -13.94 -3.32
CA THR A 153 11.10 -15.13 -3.14
C THR A 153 9.97 -14.92 -2.12
N SER A 154 10.15 -14.01 -1.16
CA SER A 154 9.13 -13.71 -0.13
C SER A 154 8.03 -12.77 -0.61
N ILE A 155 8.33 -11.91 -1.60
CA ILE A 155 7.41 -10.93 -2.17
C ILE A 155 6.16 -11.56 -2.81
N PRO A 156 6.24 -12.60 -3.68
CA PRO A 156 5.05 -13.21 -4.27
C PRO A 156 4.17 -13.90 -3.23
N LEU A 157 4.76 -14.48 -2.17
CA LEU A 157 3.98 -15.08 -1.08
C LEU A 157 3.14 -14.02 -0.36
N LEU A 158 3.73 -12.85 -0.07
CA LEU A 158 3.03 -11.70 0.52
C LEU A 158 1.96 -11.13 -0.43
N ALA A 159 2.28 -11.03 -1.73
CA ALA A 159 1.34 -10.54 -2.73
C ALA A 159 0.11 -11.44 -2.88
N MET A 160 0.30 -12.77 -2.89
CA MET A 160 -0.81 -13.73 -2.94
C MET A 160 -1.71 -13.62 -1.71
N ALA A 161 -1.14 -13.55 -0.51
CA ALA A 161 -1.91 -13.37 0.73
C ALA A 161 -2.70 -12.05 0.73
N GLY A 162 -2.09 -10.96 0.26
CA GLY A 162 -2.74 -9.67 0.11
C GLY A 162 -3.87 -9.66 -0.94
N ALA A 163 -3.66 -10.32 -2.08
CA ALA A 163 -4.67 -10.43 -3.14
C ALA A 163 -5.87 -11.28 -2.69
N ALA A 164 -5.63 -12.40 -2.01
CA ALA A 164 -6.69 -13.22 -1.44
C ALA A 164 -7.55 -12.42 -0.45
N MET A 165 -6.91 -11.61 0.42
CA MET A 165 -7.61 -10.72 1.34
C MET A 165 -8.50 -9.71 0.60
N ALA A 166 -7.95 -9.01 -0.41
CA ALA A 166 -8.70 -8.03 -1.17
C ALA A 166 -9.97 -8.64 -1.78
N ILE A 167 -9.85 -9.83 -2.39
CA ILE A 167 -10.98 -10.55 -2.98
C ILE A 167 -12.02 -10.94 -1.92
N ILE A 168 -11.59 -11.47 -0.77
CA ILE A 168 -12.50 -11.87 0.31
C ILE A 168 -13.26 -10.67 0.86
N VAL A 169 -12.56 -9.57 1.14
CA VAL A 169 -13.17 -8.34 1.68
C VAL A 169 -14.15 -7.74 0.67
N THR A 170 -13.78 -7.64 -0.61
CA THR A 170 -14.68 -7.10 -1.65
C THR A 170 -15.92 -7.97 -1.82
N ARG A 171 -15.77 -9.30 -1.87
CA ARG A 171 -16.91 -10.22 -1.99
C ARG A 171 -17.83 -10.15 -0.77
N ALA A 172 -17.26 -10.16 0.44
CA ALA A 172 -18.03 -10.11 1.67
C ALA A 172 -18.73 -8.75 1.83
N SER A 173 -18.08 -7.64 1.42
CA SER A 173 -18.71 -6.32 1.36
C SER A 173 -19.89 -6.30 0.38
N SER A 174 -19.73 -6.84 -0.84
CA SER A 174 -20.84 -6.90 -1.82
C SER A 174 -22.03 -7.74 -1.32
N GLN A 175 -21.77 -8.85 -0.62
CA GLN A 175 -22.82 -9.69 -0.06
C GLN A 175 -23.53 -9.01 1.11
N GLY A 176 -22.76 -8.30 1.96
CA GLY A 176 -23.31 -7.47 3.03
C GLY A 176 -24.24 -6.39 2.50
N GLN A 177 -23.83 -5.67 1.44
CA GLN A 177 -24.65 -4.66 0.79
C GLN A 177 -25.92 -5.26 0.16
N ALA A 178 -25.83 -6.42 -0.50
CA ALA A 178 -26.99 -7.08 -1.08
C ALA A 178 -28.01 -7.55 -0.03
N ALA A 179 -27.55 -8.02 1.14
CA ALA A 179 -28.43 -8.38 2.24
C ALA A 179 -29.06 -7.15 2.91
N TYR A 180 -28.31 -6.06 3.07
CA TYR A 180 -28.85 -4.77 3.54
C TYR A 180 -29.90 -4.20 2.59
N ALA A 181 -29.67 -4.26 1.28
CA ALA A 181 -30.65 -3.80 0.28
C ALA A 181 -31.98 -4.55 0.40
N LYS A 182 -31.95 -5.87 0.60
CA LYS A 182 -33.18 -6.67 0.82
C LYS A 182 -33.91 -6.28 2.10
N ALA A 183 -33.17 -6.02 3.19
CA ALA A 183 -33.78 -5.55 4.43
C ALA A 183 -34.42 -4.17 4.26
N ALA A 184 -33.75 -3.26 3.54
CA ALA A 184 -34.28 -1.94 3.22
C ALA A 184 -35.58 -2.02 2.40
N THR A 185 -35.65 -2.88 1.37
CA THR A 185 -36.87 -3.07 0.59
C THR A 185 -38.05 -3.57 1.44
N VAL A 186 -37.80 -4.49 2.39
CA VAL A 186 -38.84 -4.98 3.30
C VAL A 186 -39.36 -3.85 4.22
N VAL A 187 -38.44 -3.03 4.75
CA VAL A 187 -38.79 -1.88 5.57
C VAL A 187 -39.58 -0.84 4.76
N GLU A 188 -39.17 -0.55 3.52
CA GLU A 188 -39.87 0.36 2.62
C GLU A 188 -41.29 -0.12 2.31
N GLN A 189 -41.48 -1.41 2.01
CA GLN A 189 -42.80 -2.01 1.80
C GLN A 189 -43.69 -1.88 3.03
N THR A 190 -43.13 -2.11 4.22
CA THR A 190 -43.86 -2.01 5.48
C THR A 190 -44.26 -0.56 5.79
N ILE A 191 -43.36 0.40 5.62
CA ILE A 191 -43.66 1.83 5.81
C ILE A 191 -44.68 2.32 4.78
N GLY A 192 -44.59 1.84 3.54
CA GLY A 192 -45.55 2.13 2.48
C GLY A 192 -46.95 1.62 2.80
N SER A 193 -47.07 0.40 3.31
CA SER A 193 -48.35 -0.24 3.61
C SER A 193 -49.03 0.29 4.88
N ILE A 194 -48.26 0.77 5.87
CA ILE A 194 -48.79 1.38 7.11
C ILE A 194 -49.75 2.55 6.79
N ARG A 195 -49.48 3.35 5.74
CA ARG A 195 -50.35 4.48 5.35
C ARG A 195 -51.68 4.04 4.72
N THR A 196 -51.77 2.82 4.19
CA THR A 196 -52.96 2.30 3.49
C THR A 196 -53.88 1.44 4.36
N THR A 197 -53.41 0.96 5.52
CA THR A 197 -54.15 -0.03 6.35
C THR A 197 -54.41 0.43 7.79
N SER A 198 -54.46 1.74 8.06
CA SER A 198 -54.68 2.30 9.41
C SER A 198 -56.07 2.04 9.99
N THR A 199 -56.95 1.31 9.30
CA THR A 199 -58.33 1.04 9.73
C THR A 199 -58.50 -0.21 10.60
N GLU A 200 -57.52 -1.12 10.69
CA GLU A 200 -57.60 -2.33 11.54
C GLU A 200 -56.33 -2.53 12.40
N LEU A 201 -56.26 -1.86 13.55
CA LEU A 201 -55.07 -1.80 14.42
C LEU A 201 -54.59 -3.18 14.93
N CYS A 202 -55.48 -4.17 15.05
CA CYS A 202 -55.16 -5.48 15.62
C CYS A 202 -54.40 -6.39 14.63
N PHE A 203 -54.75 -6.35 13.34
CA PHE A 203 -54.05 -7.12 12.29
C PHE A 203 -52.69 -6.49 11.95
N LEU A 204 -52.56 -5.18 12.12
CA LEU A 204 -51.33 -4.42 11.85
C LEU A 204 -50.18 -4.81 12.80
N LEU A 205 -50.45 -5.02 14.09
CA LEU A 205 -49.41 -5.45 15.05
C LEU A 205 -48.83 -6.81 14.70
N GLY A 206 -49.67 -7.80 14.34
CA GLY A 206 -49.19 -9.12 13.92
C GLY A 206 -48.33 -9.07 12.66
N CYS A 207 -48.72 -8.25 11.68
CA CYS A 207 -47.98 -8.07 10.44
C CYS A 207 -46.64 -7.33 10.65
N ILE A 208 -46.61 -6.31 11.50
CA ILE A 208 -45.38 -5.57 11.86
C ILE A 208 -44.40 -6.47 12.62
N ILE A 209 -44.89 -7.30 13.55
CA ILE A 209 -44.04 -8.25 14.27
C ILE A 209 -43.42 -9.26 13.30
N TYR A 210 -44.19 -9.75 12.33
CA TYR A 210 -43.70 -10.68 11.30
C TYR A 210 -42.62 -10.05 10.39
N GLU A 211 -42.84 -8.83 9.89
CA GLU A 211 -41.85 -8.14 9.04
C GLU A 211 -40.60 -7.71 9.81
N ARG A 212 -40.74 -7.35 11.10
CA ARG A 212 -39.61 -7.07 11.99
C ARG A 212 -38.73 -8.31 12.16
N GLU A 213 -39.32 -9.46 12.42
CA GLU A 213 -38.56 -10.72 12.56
C GLU A 213 -37.87 -11.11 11.24
N ARG A 214 -38.47 -10.80 10.09
CA ARG A 214 -37.88 -10.99 8.76
C ARG A 214 -36.68 -10.07 8.52
N SER A 215 -36.79 -8.80 8.90
CA SER A 215 -35.69 -7.82 8.80
C SER A 215 -34.53 -8.20 9.72
N ASP A 216 -34.81 -8.58 10.97
CA ASP A 216 -33.81 -9.04 11.92
C ASP A 216 -33.02 -10.25 11.39
N LYS A 217 -33.68 -11.20 10.71
CA LYS A 217 -33.00 -12.32 10.04
C LYS A 217 -32.01 -11.88 8.96
N GLN A 218 -32.27 -10.77 8.25
CA GLN A 218 -31.33 -10.23 7.25
C GLN A 218 -30.20 -9.45 7.91
N VAL A 219 -30.51 -8.63 8.91
CA VAL A 219 -29.51 -7.89 9.69
C VAL A 219 -28.55 -8.85 10.39
N GLN A 220 -29.05 -9.97 10.93
CA GLN A 220 -28.22 -11.00 11.55
C GLN A 220 -27.27 -11.67 10.55
N LYS A 221 -27.70 -11.88 9.29
CA LYS A 221 -26.79 -12.37 8.23
C LYS A 221 -25.66 -11.38 7.97
N VAL A 222 -25.97 -10.09 7.91
CA VAL A 222 -24.91 -9.08 7.72
C VAL A 222 -23.99 -8.99 8.93
N HIS A 223 -24.53 -9.07 10.15
CA HIS A 223 -23.73 -9.14 11.36
C HIS A 223 -22.78 -10.34 11.33
N ASN A 224 -23.26 -11.53 10.97
CA ASN A 224 -22.44 -12.73 10.85
C ASN A 224 -21.35 -12.60 9.77
N ILE A 225 -21.67 -11.99 8.62
CA ILE A 225 -20.69 -11.67 7.57
C ILE A 225 -19.65 -10.67 8.10
N GLY A 226 -20.08 -9.63 8.82
CA GLY A 226 -19.20 -8.65 9.43
C GLY A 226 -18.27 -9.27 10.49
N VAL A 227 -18.77 -10.19 11.31
CA VAL A 227 -17.97 -10.96 12.27
C VAL A 227 -16.98 -11.88 11.55
N GLN A 228 -17.37 -12.55 10.47
CA GLN A 228 -16.47 -13.36 9.64
C GLN A 228 -15.38 -12.53 8.98
N ILE A 229 -15.71 -11.36 8.43
CA ILE A 229 -14.74 -10.40 7.91
C ILE A 229 -13.80 -9.99 9.03
N LYS A 230 -14.32 -9.56 10.19
CA LYS A 230 -13.50 -9.13 11.34
C LYS A 230 -12.56 -10.22 11.82
N HIS A 231 -13.01 -11.48 11.82
CA HIS A 231 -12.17 -12.60 12.23
C HIS A 231 -11.10 -12.91 11.18
N THR A 232 -11.46 -12.85 9.89
CA THR A 232 -10.54 -13.07 8.76
C THR A 232 -9.50 -11.94 8.66
N THR A 233 -9.93 -10.68 8.80
CA THR A 233 -9.02 -9.54 8.88
C THR A 233 -8.18 -9.62 10.13
N ARG A 234 -8.69 -10.07 11.29
CA ARG A 234 -7.86 -10.21 12.50
C ARG A 234 -6.80 -11.32 12.39
N ILE A 235 -7.14 -12.45 11.77
CA ILE A 235 -6.17 -13.54 11.47
C ILE A 235 -5.13 -13.07 10.46
N LEU A 236 -5.54 -12.29 9.45
CA LEU A 236 -4.62 -11.77 8.45
C LEU A 236 -3.83 -10.55 8.94
N ASP A 237 -4.38 -9.73 9.82
CA ASP A 237 -3.68 -8.70 10.58
C ASP A 237 -2.70 -9.37 11.53
N TRP A 238 -2.96 -10.58 12.03
CA TRP A 238 -1.94 -11.36 12.74
C TRP A 238 -0.82 -11.83 11.80
N PHE A 239 -1.10 -12.06 10.51
CA PHE A 239 -0.07 -12.31 9.49
C PHE A 239 0.65 -11.03 9.02
N ARG A 240 -0.04 -9.89 8.94
CA ARG A 240 0.43 -8.62 8.37
C ARG A 240 1.05 -7.67 9.41
N THR A 241 0.50 -7.64 10.62
CA THR A 241 0.94 -6.79 11.73
C THR A 241 2.11 -7.48 12.42
N GLU A 242 3.30 -6.98 12.12
CA GLU A 242 4.50 -6.97 12.96
C GLU A 242 4.57 -8.03 14.07
N ASN A 243 5.11 -9.21 13.75
CA ASN A 243 6.13 -9.90 14.57
C ASN A 243 6.46 -11.33 14.10
N ASN A 244 5.71 -11.97 13.22
CA ASN A 244 6.04 -13.35 12.81
C ASN A 244 6.61 -13.44 11.41
N VAL A 245 5.91 -12.99 10.35
CA VAL A 245 6.42 -13.13 8.98
C VAL A 245 7.63 -12.24 8.73
N ILE A 246 7.59 -10.97 9.13
CA ILE A 246 8.74 -10.07 9.00
C ILE A 246 9.91 -10.54 9.85
N ARG A 247 9.68 -11.05 11.08
CA ARG A 247 10.77 -11.62 11.89
C ARG A 247 11.31 -12.92 11.30
N VAL A 248 10.49 -13.78 10.71
CA VAL A 248 10.96 -14.99 10.01
C VAL A 248 11.77 -14.61 8.79
N ILE A 249 11.33 -13.62 8.00
CA ILE A 249 12.10 -13.10 6.87
C ILE A 249 13.42 -12.49 7.38
N GLN A 250 13.38 -11.67 8.44
CA GLN A 250 14.58 -11.09 9.05
C GLN A 250 15.52 -12.15 9.63
N GLN A 251 15.01 -13.19 10.29
CA GLN A 251 15.81 -14.29 10.84
C GLN A 251 16.41 -15.16 9.75
N LEU A 252 15.66 -15.45 8.69
CA LEU A 252 16.18 -16.13 7.51
C LEU A 252 17.26 -15.27 6.84
N CYS A 253 17.03 -13.95 6.74
CA CYS A 253 17.97 -13.00 6.16
C CYS A 253 19.25 -12.92 7.00
N PHE A 254 19.15 -12.71 8.32
CA PHE A 254 20.27 -12.69 9.25
C PHE A 254 21.00 -14.03 9.28
N GLY A 255 20.28 -15.15 9.29
CA GLY A 255 20.86 -16.49 9.23
C GLY A 255 21.66 -16.70 7.94
N TYR A 256 21.12 -16.26 6.80
CA TYR A 256 21.83 -16.32 5.52
C TYR A 256 23.04 -15.39 5.46
N LEU A 257 22.94 -14.21 6.08
CA LEU A 257 24.02 -13.21 6.13
C LEU A 257 25.16 -13.68 7.03
N VAL A 258 24.85 -14.26 8.20
CA VAL A 258 25.82 -14.91 9.09
C VAL A 258 26.47 -16.12 8.41
N TRP A 259 25.68 -16.94 7.72
CA TRP A 259 26.21 -18.07 6.93
C TRP A 259 27.14 -17.59 5.81
N TRP A 260 26.77 -16.52 5.11
CA TRP A 260 27.59 -15.91 4.07
C TRP A 260 28.91 -15.33 4.62
N GLU A 261 28.87 -14.70 5.79
CA GLU A 261 30.06 -14.14 6.42
C GLU A 261 30.98 -15.23 7.01
N ASP A 262 30.42 -16.35 7.47
CA ASP A 262 31.18 -17.54 7.86
C ASP A 262 31.81 -18.23 6.64
N ASP A 263 31.10 -18.36 5.52
CA ASP A 263 31.63 -18.92 4.27
C ASP A 263 32.69 -18.01 3.61
N SER A 264 32.51 -16.69 3.69
CA SER A 264 33.50 -15.70 3.25
C SER A 264 34.76 -15.73 4.12
N ARG A 265 34.61 -15.86 5.45
CA ARG A 265 35.74 -16.08 6.36
C ARG A 265 36.43 -17.41 6.10
N LYS A 266 35.69 -18.50 5.86
CA LYS A 266 36.26 -19.81 5.49
C LYS A 266 37.03 -19.73 4.18
N ARG A 267 36.52 -19.03 3.15
CA ARG A 267 37.26 -18.79 1.90
C ARG A 267 38.50 -17.92 2.09
N LEU A 268 38.46 -16.88 2.91
CA LEU A 268 39.63 -16.07 3.25
C LEU A 268 40.66 -16.86 4.08
N TYR A 269 40.23 -17.71 5.01
CA TYR A 269 41.11 -18.61 5.76
C TYR A 269 41.72 -19.66 4.85
N TRP A 270 40.96 -20.22 3.90
CA TRP A 270 41.45 -21.18 2.92
C TRP A 270 42.48 -20.52 1.98
N TRP A 271 42.22 -19.31 1.50
CA TRP A 271 43.17 -18.51 0.73
C TRP A 271 44.44 -18.17 1.54
N ARG A 272 44.27 -17.73 2.79
CA ARG A 272 45.39 -17.36 3.68
C ARG A 272 46.18 -18.58 4.16
N CYS A 273 45.57 -19.77 4.23
CA CYS A 273 46.25 -21.06 4.42
C CYS A 273 46.98 -21.52 3.15
N HIS A 274 46.37 -21.39 1.97
CA HIS A 274 46.98 -21.77 0.70
C HIS A 274 48.19 -20.90 0.35
N GLN A 275 48.20 -19.63 0.79
CA GLN A 275 49.37 -18.75 0.66
C GLN A 275 50.44 -18.98 1.74
N ARG A 276 50.13 -19.74 2.80
CA ARG A 276 51.02 -19.98 3.96
C ARG A 276 51.44 -21.46 4.08
N THR A 277 51.24 -22.26 3.04
CA THR A 277 51.80 -23.62 2.91
C THR A 277 53.27 -23.59 2.48
N HIS A 278 54.11 -22.96 3.31
CA HIS A 278 55.53 -23.33 3.41
C HIS A 278 56.01 -23.51 4.85
N HIS A 279 55.26 -23.14 5.90
CA HIS A 279 55.63 -23.49 7.28
C HIS A 279 54.42 -23.68 8.21
N LEU A 280 54.26 -24.93 8.67
CA LEU A 280 53.71 -25.41 9.95
C LEU A 280 52.27 -25.04 10.40
N ARG A 281 51.41 -26.07 10.33
CA ARG A 281 50.41 -26.53 11.33
C ARG A 281 49.55 -25.45 12.04
N CYS A 282 48.47 -25.01 11.39
CA CYS A 282 47.40 -24.24 12.05
C CYS A 282 46.46 -25.16 12.85
N ARG A 283 46.38 -24.90 14.16
CA ARG A 283 45.49 -25.57 15.12
C ARG A 283 44.12 -24.88 15.08
N CYS A 284 43.05 -25.61 14.78
CA CYS A 284 41.67 -25.10 14.75
C CYS A 284 41.15 -24.86 16.19
N HIS A 285 40.69 -23.64 16.46
CA HIS A 285 39.83 -23.33 17.61
C HIS A 285 38.74 -22.37 17.14
N VAL A 286 37.59 -22.93 16.73
CA VAL A 286 36.36 -22.17 16.50
C VAL A 286 35.25 -22.91 17.22
N SER A 287 35.07 -22.57 18.48
CA SER A 287 33.85 -22.84 19.24
C SER A 287 33.72 -21.70 20.25
N TYR A 288 32.49 -21.32 20.59
CA TYR A 288 32.06 -20.18 21.42
C TYR A 288 31.74 -18.87 20.68
N TYR A 289 30.60 -18.80 20.00
CA TYR A 289 29.82 -17.55 19.86
C TYR A 289 28.31 -17.81 19.60
N TYR A 290 27.75 -18.93 20.08
CA TYR A 290 26.34 -19.28 19.87
C TYR A 290 25.42 -19.08 21.09
N THR A 291 25.90 -18.51 22.20
CA THR A 291 25.14 -18.51 23.48
C THR A 291 24.86 -17.16 24.13
N LEU A 292 25.05 -16.02 23.46
CA LEU A 292 24.95 -14.70 24.15
C LEU A 292 24.06 -13.64 23.47
N THR A 293 23.17 -14.01 22.55
CA THR A 293 22.25 -13.01 21.94
C THR A 293 20.79 -13.45 21.87
N PHE A 294 20.40 -14.43 22.68
CA PHE A 294 19.00 -14.71 23.00
C PHE A 294 18.91 -15.07 24.49
N GLY A 295 18.80 -14.02 25.31
CA GLY A 295 18.45 -14.02 26.72
C GLY A 295 17.72 -12.73 27.01
#